data_AF-A0A543PWV8-F1
#
_entry.id   AF-A0A543PWV8-F1
#
_cell.length_a   1.000
_cell.length_b   1.000
_cell.length_c   1.000
_cell.angle_alpha   90.00
_cell.angle_beta   90.00
_cell.angle_gamma   90.00
#
_symmetry.space_group_name_H-M   'P 1'
#
loop_
_entity.id
_entity.type
_entity.pdbx_description
1 polymer ?
#
loop_
_entity_poly.entity_id
_entity_poly.type
_entity_poly.pdbx_seq_one_letter_code
_entity_poly.pdbx_strand_id
1 'polypeptide(L)'
;MSHRPAWRAAAPLWPAALAGSVAMDRPAILRFDTDDFVDRLKAELDDPAREVGALVLRPETWRSPASGLGYVGTEVPKLYQPIHARFYLVVASLVCARYGLPDKAIHPTSQETTYAVLRRLEPRGAPAVDPTRSGTFREFGWVPRGERGSWVELSAVPGGATAVVAGEEPLAAFPLTYVEGPDGRRRRVLAAMVPVARREVYEAAVTPVPISSTDPAAALALPGRSELEAIVLELKSVIRLAGAPTMTEATSVDQLREALFFALIDLASFLSRELSQVWNQAGTDRGGDTLPEKLAKPAFGSSWWQALHTADAHRNDVVSVGAYPPPVAGRSVDEMKADLAALGLEADGPTVQDPFFALVSDAMGAPDPAPDPASGAGPASAADPQVGPSRNAVYAVRFVYQRPRCPDPQRLTMSALSPTFRLAHFHDPDAPFRENRIVLPVDTSLAGLRKFPQAVKVEVSAQLRKQMERIQDVKLGDLDDGSVPGEKDVSLGMVCSLSIPIIAICALVLLMIVVSLLNLVFFWVPLFKKCLPKAPG
;
A
#
# COMPACT_ATOMS: atom_id res chain seq x y z
N MET A 1 9.51 34.24 -4.96
CA MET A 1 8.46 33.77 -4.02
C MET A 1 8.04 32.36 -4.41
N SER A 2 8.40 31.35 -3.63
CA SER A 2 8.02 29.95 -3.88
C SER A 2 6.55 29.72 -3.55
N HIS A 3 5.71 29.49 -4.55
CA HIS A 3 4.30 29.20 -4.32
C HIS A 3 4.11 27.78 -3.75
N ARG A 4 3.35 27.64 -2.66
CA ARG A 4 3.04 26.34 -2.04
C ARG A 4 2.06 25.56 -2.94
N PRO A 5 2.43 24.37 -3.47
CA PRO A 5 1.49 23.56 -4.22
C PRO A 5 0.45 22.92 -3.29
N ALA A 6 -0.74 22.69 -3.81
CA ALA A 6 -1.82 22.00 -3.13
C ALA A 6 -2.62 21.20 -4.15
N TRP A 7 -3.11 20.04 -3.72
CA TRP A 7 -4.13 19.30 -4.45
C TRP A 7 -5.52 19.85 -4.09
N ARG A 8 -6.37 19.99 -5.09
CA ARG A 8 -7.78 20.37 -4.95
C ARG A 8 -8.65 19.44 -5.80
N ALA A 9 -9.96 19.51 -5.59
CA ALA A 9 -10.93 18.99 -6.55
C ALA A 9 -10.55 19.45 -7.97
N ALA A 10 -10.85 18.63 -8.98
CA ALA A 10 -10.60 19.00 -10.37
C ALA A 10 -11.31 20.33 -10.67
N ALA A 11 -10.62 21.26 -11.35
CA ALA A 11 -11.15 22.59 -11.64
C ALA A 11 -12.57 22.65 -12.25
N PRO A 12 -12.96 21.76 -13.18
CA PRO A 12 -14.33 21.70 -13.70
C PRO A 12 -15.41 21.41 -12.64
N LEU A 13 -15.03 20.86 -11.48
CA LEU A 13 -15.92 20.56 -10.36
C LEU A 13 -15.96 21.68 -9.32
N TRP A 14 -15.20 22.78 -9.49
CA TRP A 14 -15.22 23.89 -8.52
C TRP A 14 -16.58 24.58 -8.41
N PRO A 15 -17.37 24.80 -9.48
CA PRO A 15 -18.73 25.32 -9.34
C PRO A 15 -19.59 24.41 -8.46
N ALA A 16 -19.53 23.10 -8.68
CA ALA A 16 -20.22 22.10 -7.86
C ALA A 16 -19.70 22.10 -6.40
N ALA A 17 -18.39 22.30 -6.21
CA ALA A 17 -17.80 22.36 -4.89
C ALA A 17 -18.19 23.62 -4.11
N LEU A 18 -18.30 24.77 -4.79
CA LEU A 18 -18.81 26.01 -4.22
C LEU A 18 -20.30 25.92 -3.87
N ALA A 19 -21.07 25.15 -4.65
CA ALA A 19 -22.45 24.81 -4.34
C ALA A 19 -22.59 23.74 -3.25
N GLY A 20 -21.49 23.17 -2.74
CA GLY A 20 -21.46 22.18 -1.66
C GLY A 20 -21.81 20.75 -2.07
N SER A 21 -21.95 20.44 -3.36
CA SER A 21 -22.25 19.08 -3.83
C SER A 21 -21.02 18.20 -3.98
N VAL A 22 -19.82 18.79 -4.02
CA VAL A 22 -18.52 18.12 -4.07
C VAL A 22 -17.57 18.77 -3.06
N ALA A 23 -16.65 18.00 -2.47
CA ALA A 23 -15.65 18.56 -1.56
C ALA A 23 -14.47 19.18 -2.31
N MET A 24 -14.16 20.46 -2.03
CA MET A 24 -13.10 21.23 -2.71
C MET A 24 -11.67 20.78 -2.38
N ASP A 25 -11.48 20.16 -1.22
CA ASP A 25 -10.19 19.82 -0.63
C ASP A 25 -9.70 18.39 -0.93
N ARG A 26 -10.45 17.63 -1.74
CA ARG A 26 -10.12 16.25 -2.09
C ARG A 26 -10.31 15.93 -3.56
N PRO A 27 -9.68 14.85 -4.07
CA PRO A 27 -9.95 14.33 -5.40
C PRO A 27 -11.39 13.85 -5.54
N ALA A 28 -11.94 13.92 -6.75
CA ALA A 28 -13.24 13.34 -7.08
C ALA A 28 -13.05 12.02 -7.83
N ILE A 29 -14.07 11.15 -7.80
CA ILE A 29 -14.11 9.95 -8.63
C ILE A 29 -15.21 10.16 -9.67
N LEU A 30 -14.88 9.95 -10.94
CA LEU A 30 -15.80 9.99 -12.06
C LEU A 30 -16.13 8.56 -12.51
N ARG A 31 -17.38 8.33 -12.90
CA ARG A 31 -17.87 7.04 -13.39
C ARG A 31 -18.24 7.11 -14.87
N PHE A 32 -18.01 6.01 -15.57
CA PHE A 32 -18.30 5.86 -17.00
C PHE A 32 -18.86 4.47 -17.28
N ASP A 33 -19.56 4.36 -18.42
CA ASP A 33 -20.31 3.18 -18.84
C ASP A 33 -19.87 2.59 -20.18
N THR A 34 -18.80 3.15 -20.74
CA THR A 34 -18.24 2.82 -22.05
C THR A 34 -16.71 2.81 -21.98
N ASP A 35 -16.08 2.10 -22.90
CA ASP A 35 -14.64 1.92 -23.00
C ASP A 35 -13.89 3.15 -23.57
N ASP A 36 -14.59 4.04 -24.26
CA ASP A 36 -14.11 5.36 -24.71
C ASP A 36 -14.13 6.43 -23.60
N PHE A 37 -14.13 6.02 -22.33
CA PHE A 37 -14.31 6.91 -21.17
C PHE A 37 -13.31 8.07 -21.07
N VAL A 38 -12.08 7.91 -21.57
CA VAL A 38 -11.08 8.99 -21.59
C VAL A 38 -11.44 10.04 -22.64
N ASP A 39 -11.83 9.61 -23.84
CA ASP A 39 -12.25 10.50 -24.92
C ASP A 39 -13.55 11.22 -24.55
N ARG A 40 -14.48 10.50 -23.91
CA ARG A 40 -15.66 11.09 -23.31
C ARG A 40 -15.30 12.15 -22.27
N LEU A 41 -14.43 11.85 -21.31
CA LEU A 41 -14.01 12.86 -20.33
C LEU A 41 -13.38 14.08 -21.02
N LYS A 42 -12.56 13.88 -22.05
CA LYS A 42 -11.98 14.98 -22.82
C LYS A 42 -13.06 15.84 -23.49
N ALA A 43 -14.05 15.21 -24.13
CA ALA A 43 -15.16 15.93 -24.75
C ALA A 43 -15.97 16.74 -23.74
N GLU A 44 -16.18 16.21 -22.54
CA GLU A 44 -16.89 16.89 -21.44
C GLU A 44 -16.08 18.06 -20.86
N LEU A 45 -14.75 18.00 -20.92
CA LEU A 45 -13.88 19.11 -20.50
C LEU A 45 -13.81 20.23 -21.55
N ASP A 46 -13.87 19.88 -22.84
CA ASP A 46 -13.78 20.83 -23.94
C ASP A 46 -15.11 21.55 -24.23
N ASP A 47 -16.24 20.99 -23.76
CA ASP A 47 -17.58 21.55 -23.94
C ASP A 47 -18.05 22.33 -22.68
N PRO A 48 -18.10 23.68 -22.72
CA PRO A 48 -18.51 24.48 -21.56
C PRO A 48 -19.99 24.32 -21.19
N ALA A 49 -20.82 23.74 -22.07
CA ALA A 49 -22.23 23.47 -21.80
C ALA A 49 -22.43 22.15 -21.03
N ARG A 50 -21.40 21.31 -20.93
CA ARG A 50 -21.47 20.03 -20.24
C ARG A 50 -20.94 20.12 -18.82
N GLU A 51 -21.66 19.48 -17.90
CA GLU A 51 -21.30 19.47 -16.50
C GLU A 51 -20.60 18.16 -16.13
N VAL A 52 -19.27 18.22 -15.98
CA VAL A 52 -18.45 17.12 -15.43
C VAL A 52 -19.00 16.64 -14.08
N GLY A 53 -19.71 17.49 -13.34
CA GLY A 53 -20.42 17.14 -12.10
C GLY A 53 -21.41 15.96 -12.24
N ALA A 54 -22.01 15.77 -13.41
CA ALA A 54 -22.93 14.64 -13.67
C ALA A 54 -22.21 13.27 -13.67
N LEU A 55 -20.91 13.27 -13.95
CA LEU A 55 -20.07 12.08 -13.96
C LEU A 55 -19.52 11.73 -12.58
N VAL A 56 -19.71 12.57 -11.57
CA VAL A 56 -19.25 12.28 -10.20
C VAL A 56 -19.89 10.98 -9.72
N LEU A 57 -19.06 10.14 -9.10
CA LEU A 57 -19.44 8.84 -8.55
C LEU A 57 -20.63 8.97 -7.60
N ARG A 58 -21.61 8.08 -7.79
CA ARG A 58 -22.77 7.92 -6.92
C ARG A 58 -22.90 6.44 -6.55
N PRO A 59 -23.50 6.11 -5.40
CA PRO A 59 -23.87 4.73 -5.11
C PRO A 59 -24.83 4.19 -6.19
N GLU A 60 -24.58 2.99 -6.70
CA GLU A 60 -25.40 2.34 -7.73
C GLU A 60 -25.73 0.89 -7.32
N THR A 61 -26.99 0.50 -7.47
CA THR A 61 -27.47 -0.88 -7.32
C THR A 61 -28.28 -1.28 -8.56
N TRP A 62 -28.11 -2.51 -9.05
CA TRP A 62 -28.70 -3.02 -10.29
C TRP A 62 -29.70 -4.17 -10.07
N ARG A 63 -29.90 -4.61 -8.83
CA ARG A 63 -31.01 -5.50 -8.42
C ARG A 63 -32.39 -4.87 -8.62
N SER A 64 -32.47 -3.55 -8.81
CA SER A 64 -33.68 -2.81 -9.17
C SER A 64 -33.31 -1.66 -10.11
N PRO A 65 -33.38 -1.84 -11.45
CA PRO A 65 -32.87 -0.87 -12.43
C PRO A 65 -33.48 0.53 -12.32
N ALA A 66 -34.71 0.65 -11.81
CA ALA A 66 -35.37 1.94 -11.55
C ALA A 66 -34.66 2.79 -10.48
N SER A 67 -33.80 2.20 -9.66
CA SER A 67 -33.03 2.87 -8.62
C SER A 67 -31.78 3.60 -9.17
N GLY A 68 -31.31 3.27 -10.37
CA GLY A 68 -30.10 3.85 -10.96
C GLY A 68 -30.18 5.36 -11.28
N LEU A 69 -31.39 5.93 -11.26
CA LEU A 69 -31.65 7.37 -11.41
C LEU A 69 -32.05 8.08 -10.10
N GLY A 70 -32.05 7.38 -8.95
CA GLY A 70 -32.56 7.93 -7.69
C GLY A 70 -32.14 7.24 -6.39
N TYR A 71 -31.16 6.33 -6.41
CA TYR A 71 -30.71 5.66 -5.18
C TYR A 71 -29.89 6.63 -4.31
N VAL A 72 -30.52 7.10 -3.24
CA VAL A 72 -29.87 7.86 -2.15
C VAL A 72 -29.56 6.88 -1.03
N GLY A 73 -28.52 6.06 -1.21
CA GLY A 73 -27.95 5.26 -0.13
C GLY A 73 -26.82 6.02 0.57
N THR A 74 -26.74 5.92 1.89
CA THR A 74 -25.58 6.39 2.69
C THR A 74 -24.42 5.39 2.68
N GLU A 75 -24.54 4.32 1.89
CA GLU A 75 -23.54 3.27 1.80
C GLU A 75 -22.33 3.68 0.97
N VAL A 76 -21.16 3.15 1.36
CA VAL A 76 -19.92 3.29 0.61
C VAL A 76 -20.12 2.76 -0.82
N PRO A 77 -19.94 3.60 -1.87
CA PRO A 77 -20.14 3.19 -3.26
C PRO A 77 -19.34 1.94 -3.62
N LYS A 78 -19.96 1.05 -4.40
CA LYS A 78 -19.31 -0.14 -4.95
C LYS A 78 -18.93 0.12 -6.41
N LEU A 79 -17.66 -0.09 -6.74
CA LEU A 79 -17.13 0.06 -8.10
C LEU A 79 -17.15 -1.28 -8.82
N TYR A 80 -17.85 -1.36 -9.94
CA TYR A 80 -17.97 -2.57 -10.73
C TYR A 80 -16.80 -2.75 -11.71
N GLN A 81 -16.45 -3.99 -12.02
CA GLN A 81 -15.33 -4.26 -12.93
C GLN A 81 -15.59 -3.81 -14.38
N PRO A 82 -14.53 -3.57 -15.19
CA PRO A 82 -14.64 -3.27 -16.63
C PRO A 82 -15.45 -4.28 -17.45
N ILE A 83 -15.48 -5.55 -17.05
CA ILE A 83 -16.32 -6.56 -17.71
C ILE A 83 -17.83 -6.25 -17.60
N HIS A 84 -18.22 -5.47 -16.58
CA HIS A 84 -19.57 -4.95 -16.42
C HIS A 84 -19.78 -3.61 -17.15
N ALA A 85 -18.87 -3.25 -18.06
CA ALA A 85 -18.85 -1.95 -18.75
C ALA A 85 -18.85 -0.77 -17.78
N ARG A 86 -18.06 -0.85 -16.71
CA ARG A 86 -17.89 0.24 -15.73
C ARG A 86 -16.44 0.61 -15.58
N PHE A 87 -16.18 1.91 -15.69
CA PHE A 87 -14.84 2.48 -15.63
C PHE A 87 -14.84 3.68 -14.71
N TYR A 88 -13.75 3.87 -13.96
CA TYR A 88 -13.66 4.91 -12.96
C TYR A 88 -12.32 5.64 -13.03
N LEU A 89 -12.39 6.96 -13.08
CA LEU A 89 -11.23 7.85 -13.04
C LEU A 89 -11.26 8.68 -11.77
N VAL A 90 -10.17 8.66 -11.01
CA VAL A 90 -9.97 9.65 -9.94
C VAL A 90 -9.34 10.88 -10.56
N VAL A 91 -9.88 12.05 -10.27
CA VAL A 91 -9.47 13.33 -10.86
C VAL A 91 -9.16 14.37 -9.80
N ALA A 92 -8.10 15.16 -10.03
CA ALA A 92 -7.71 16.28 -9.18
C ALA A 92 -6.96 17.34 -9.98
N SER A 93 -6.89 18.56 -9.43
CA SER A 93 -6.04 19.62 -9.96
C SER A 93 -4.90 19.92 -8.99
N LEU A 94 -3.66 19.88 -9.48
CA LEU A 94 -2.49 20.34 -8.75
C LEU A 94 -2.31 21.84 -9.02
N VAL A 95 -2.52 22.67 -7.99
CA VAL A 95 -2.56 24.14 -8.11
C VAL A 95 -1.57 24.79 -7.15
N CYS A 96 -1.22 26.04 -7.43
CA CYS A 96 -0.53 26.89 -6.46
C CYS A 96 -1.56 27.51 -5.50
N ALA A 97 -1.29 27.47 -4.19
CA ALA A 97 -2.12 28.08 -3.14
C ALA A 97 -2.00 29.61 -3.15
N ARG A 98 -2.54 30.24 -4.20
CA ARG A 98 -2.65 31.69 -4.40
C ARG A 98 -3.99 32.02 -5.03
N TYR A 99 -4.35 33.31 -5.04
CA TYR A 99 -5.57 33.78 -5.68
C TYR A 99 -5.69 33.29 -7.14
N GLY A 100 -6.89 32.83 -7.50
CA GLY A 100 -7.20 32.26 -8.81
C GLY A 100 -6.74 30.81 -9.02
N LEU A 101 -6.11 30.17 -8.01
CA LEU A 101 -5.67 28.78 -8.01
C LEU A 101 -5.06 28.35 -9.36
N PRO A 102 -3.97 29.00 -9.82
CA PRO A 102 -3.33 28.66 -11.08
C PRO A 102 -2.68 27.29 -10.99
N ASP A 103 -2.70 26.56 -12.10
CA ASP A 103 -2.12 25.24 -12.18
C ASP A 103 -0.62 25.27 -11.85
N LYS A 104 -0.18 24.26 -11.10
CA LYS A 104 1.24 24.08 -10.78
C LYS A 104 1.93 23.39 -11.94
N ALA A 105 2.91 24.04 -12.56
CA ALA A 105 3.77 23.39 -13.54
C ALA A 105 4.52 22.20 -12.91
N ILE A 106 4.67 21.11 -13.67
CA ILE A 106 5.44 19.93 -13.32
C ILE A 106 6.67 19.97 -14.23
N HIS A 107 7.86 19.88 -13.66
CA HIS A 107 9.12 19.96 -14.39
C HIS A 107 9.86 18.61 -14.38
N PRO A 108 9.70 17.78 -15.43
CA PRO A 108 10.39 16.49 -15.53
C PRO A 108 11.92 16.62 -15.51
N THR A 109 12.46 17.73 -16.02
CA THR A 109 13.90 18.05 -15.98
C THR A 109 14.45 18.19 -14.56
N SER A 110 13.57 18.52 -13.60
CA SER A 110 13.85 18.57 -12.16
C SER A 110 13.44 17.30 -11.43
N GLN A 111 13.13 16.22 -12.18
CA GLN A 111 12.62 14.94 -11.67
C GLN A 111 11.30 15.07 -10.90
N GLU A 112 10.52 16.11 -11.20
CA GLU A 112 9.20 16.25 -10.61
C GLU A 112 8.21 15.27 -11.25
N THR A 113 7.46 14.55 -10.43
CA THR A 113 6.52 13.52 -10.88
C THR A 113 5.18 13.63 -10.17
N THR A 114 4.12 13.19 -10.85
CA THR A 114 2.78 13.05 -10.28
C THR A 114 2.23 11.67 -10.57
N TYR A 115 1.64 11.05 -9.56
CA TYR A 115 0.97 9.75 -9.65
C TYR A 115 -0.15 9.68 -8.61
N ALA A 116 -0.92 8.62 -8.62
CA ALA A 116 -1.88 8.31 -7.57
C ALA A 116 -1.47 7.03 -6.83
N VAL A 117 -1.97 6.83 -5.62
CA VAL A 117 -1.77 5.60 -4.82
C VAL A 117 -3.10 5.10 -4.30
N LEU A 118 -3.29 3.78 -4.29
CA LEU A 118 -4.46 3.12 -3.74
C LEU A 118 -4.24 2.84 -2.26
N ARG A 119 -5.18 3.28 -1.42
CA ARG A 119 -5.15 3.10 0.03
C ARG A 119 -6.27 2.17 0.46
N ARG A 120 -5.96 1.24 1.35
CA ARG A 120 -6.96 0.44 2.06
C ARG A 120 -7.19 1.04 3.44
N LEU A 121 -8.46 1.13 3.84
CA LEU A 121 -8.88 1.68 5.12
C LEU A 121 -9.52 0.58 5.95
N GLU A 122 -9.09 0.44 7.19
CA GLU A 122 -9.67 -0.49 8.15
C GLU A 122 -10.12 0.25 9.40
N PRO A 123 -11.27 -0.08 9.98
CA PRO A 123 -11.78 0.67 11.12
C PRO A 123 -10.88 0.49 12.35
N ARG A 124 -10.77 1.55 13.16
CA ARG A 124 -10.02 1.60 14.41
C ARG A 124 -11.02 1.75 15.56
N GLY A 125 -11.29 0.67 16.28
CA GLY A 125 -12.22 0.66 17.43
C GLY A 125 -13.70 0.87 17.09
N ALA A 126 -14.07 0.83 15.80
CA ALA A 126 -15.43 1.02 15.30
C ALA A 126 -15.87 -0.16 14.40
N PRO A 127 -17.18 -0.40 14.22
CA PRO A 127 -17.67 -1.47 13.35
C PRO A 127 -17.52 -1.16 11.85
N ALA A 128 -17.34 0.10 11.47
CA ALA A 128 -17.22 0.54 10.08
C ALA A 128 -16.25 1.73 9.94
N VAL A 129 -15.66 1.88 8.76
CA VAL A 129 -14.81 3.03 8.41
C VAL A 129 -15.68 4.28 8.27
N ASP A 130 -15.38 5.32 9.04
CA ASP A 130 -15.93 6.66 8.81
C ASP A 130 -14.88 7.51 8.07
N PRO A 131 -15.03 7.69 6.75
CA PRO A 131 -14.03 8.38 5.91
C PRO A 131 -13.96 9.88 6.17
N THR A 132 -14.89 10.44 6.94
CA THR A 132 -14.93 11.87 7.25
C THR A 132 -14.11 12.24 8.48
N ARG A 133 -13.65 11.25 9.26
CA ARG A 133 -12.90 11.44 10.50
C ARG A 133 -11.56 10.70 10.47
N SER A 134 -10.46 11.43 10.34
CA SER A 134 -9.09 10.91 10.15
C SER A 134 -8.47 10.11 11.33
N GLY A 135 -9.24 9.76 12.36
CA GLY A 135 -8.77 8.95 13.50
C GLY A 135 -9.56 7.64 13.72
N THR A 136 -10.62 7.42 12.94
CA THR A 136 -11.52 6.26 13.10
C THR A 136 -11.09 5.06 12.27
N PHE A 137 -10.00 5.18 11.51
CA PHE A 137 -9.48 4.13 10.65
C PHE A 137 -7.95 4.13 10.61
N ARG A 138 -7.40 2.97 10.28
CA ARG A 138 -5.99 2.75 9.91
C ARG A 138 -5.90 2.78 8.40
N GLU A 139 -4.88 3.48 7.88
CA GLU A 139 -4.60 3.61 6.45
C GLU A 139 -3.45 2.67 6.09
N PHE A 140 -3.59 1.94 4.98
CA PHE A 140 -2.57 1.03 4.47
C PHE A 140 -2.22 1.36 3.02
N GLY A 141 -0.92 1.30 2.70
CA GLY A 141 -0.39 1.39 1.34
C GLY A 141 -0.15 0.02 0.73
N TRP A 142 -0.33 -0.11 -0.58
CA TRP A 142 -0.13 -1.36 -1.31
C TRP A 142 1.31 -1.51 -1.79
N VAL A 143 2.00 -2.57 -1.35
CA VAL A 143 3.35 -2.91 -1.81
C VAL A 143 3.33 -4.25 -2.56
N PRO A 144 3.61 -4.27 -3.87
CA PRO A 144 3.62 -5.50 -4.66
C PRO A 144 4.83 -6.36 -4.33
N ARG A 145 4.65 -7.69 -4.33
CA ARG A 145 5.69 -8.71 -4.13
C ARG A 145 5.44 -9.90 -5.07
N GLY A 146 5.98 -9.83 -6.28
CA GLY A 146 5.75 -10.83 -7.33
C GLY A 146 4.28 -10.84 -7.80
N GLU A 147 3.65 -12.01 -7.83
CA GLU A 147 2.23 -12.17 -8.20
C GLU A 147 1.25 -11.78 -7.07
N ARG A 148 1.76 -11.52 -5.86
CA ARG A 148 0.97 -11.08 -4.70
C ARG A 148 1.41 -9.68 -4.25
N GLY A 149 0.92 -9.24 -3.11
CA GLY A 149 1.44 -8.07 -2.40
C GLY A 149 1.00 -8.06 -0.95
N SER A 150 1.36 -7.00 -0.26
CA SER A 150 1.05 -6.80 1.15
C SER A 150 0.57 -5.38 1.41
N TRP A 151 -0.38 -5.25 2.33
CA TRP A 151 -0.82 -3.97 2.87
C TRP A 151 0.10 -3.58 4.02
N VAL A 152 0.75 -2.42 3.91
CA VAL A 152 1.64 -1.88 4.95
C VAL A 152 0.95 -0.71 5.63
N GLU A 153 0.84 -0.75 6.96
CA GLU A 153 0.17 0.30 7.73
C GLU A 153 1.00 1.58 7.74
N LEU A 154 0.37 2.73 7.48
CA LEU A 154 1.06 4.03 7.42
C LEU A 154 1.50 4.54 8.80
N SER A 155 0.87 4.08 9.88
CA SER A 155 1.28 4.45 11.26
C SER A 155 2.69 3.97 11.58
N ALA A 156 3.15 2.89 10.94
CA ALA A 156 4.49 2.35 11.05
C ALA A 156 5.51 3.07 10.15
N VAL A 157 5.09 4.06 9.35
CA VAL A 157 5.95 4.79 8.41
C VAL A 157 6.22 6.21 8.93
N PRO A 158 7.49 6.67 8.97
CA PRO A 158 7.82 8.05 9.29
C PRO A 158 7.08 9.04 8.39
N GLY A 159 6.37 10.01 8.99
CA GLY A 159 5.49 10.95 8.26
C GLY A 159 4.00 10.55 8.20
N GLY A 160 3.64 9.39 8.75
CA GLY A 160 2.27 8.96 9.01
C GLY A 160 1.35 9.00 7.79
N ALA A 161 0.13 9.55 7.95
CA ALA A 161 -0.90 9.63 6.90
C ALA A 161 -0.50 10.48 5.66
N THR A 162 0.63 11.18 5.72
CA THR A 162 1.18 11.99 4.62
C THR A 162 2.46 11.41 4.01
N ALA A 163 2.85 10.19 4.42
CA ALA A 163 3.97 9.46 3.85
C ALA A 163 3.54 8.56 2.68
N VAL A 164 4.48 8.28 1.79
CA VAL A 164 4.38 7.21 0.80
C VAL A 164 5.15 6.02 1.36
N VAL A 165 4.54 4.82 1.32
CA VAL A 165 5.22 3.62 1.79
C VAL A 165 6.37 3.30 0.81
N ALA A 166 7.53 2.90 1.33
CA ALA A 166 8.64 2.49 0.46
C ALA A 166 8.23 1.30 -0.43
N GLY A 167 8.39 1.45 -1.75
CA GLY A 167 7.95 0.45 -2.72
C GLY A 167 6.44 0.41 -2.97
N GLU A 168 5.69 1.41 -2.49
CA GLU A 168 4.27 1.54 -2.81
C GLU A 168 4.02 1.64 -4.32
N GLU A 169 3.02 0.91 -4.81
CA GLU A 169 2.70 0.88 -6.23
C GLU A 169 2.10 2.23 -6.70
N PRO A 170 2.73 2.94 -7.65
CA PRO A 170 2.16 4.14 -8.23
C PRO A 170 1.14 3.78 -9.32
N LEU A 171 -0.06 4.36 -9.23
CA LEU A 171 -1.02 4.43 -10.31
C LEU A 171 -0.67 5.59 -11.23
N ALA A 172 -0.54 5.32 -12.52
CA ALA A 172 -0.19 6.34 -13.51
C ALA A 172 -1.25 7.46 -13.52
N ALA A 173 -0.81 8.69 -13.23
CA ALA A 173 -1.62 9.89 -13.40
C ALA A 173 -1.29 10.54 -14.74
N PHE A 174 -2.30 10.75 -15.58
CA PHE A 174 -2.15 11.38 -16.89
C PHE A 174 -2.85 12.75 -16.93
N PRO A 175 -2.26 13.73 -17.61
CA PRO A 175 -2.83 15.07 -17.72
C PRO A 175 -3.84 15.18 -18.86
N LEU A 176 -4.98 15.83 -18.60
CA LEU A 176 -5.93 16.31 -19.60
C LEU A 176 -5.97 17.83 -19.55
N THR A 177 -5.69 18.48 -20.67
CA THR A 177 -5.75 19.94 -20.80
C THR A 177 -6.99 20.37 -21.56
N TYR A 178 -7.60 21.47 -21.09
CA TYR A 178 -8.83 22.02 -21.66
C TYR A 178 -8.83 23.55 -21.50
N VAL A 179 -9.84 24.19 -22.10
CA VAL A 179 -10.06 25.64 -22.02
C VAL A 179 -11.25 25.91 -21.09
N GLU A 180 -11.02 26.64 -20.01
CA GLU A 180 -12.02 27.02 -19.03
C GLU A 180 -12.65 28.38 -19.38
N GLY A 181 -13.98 28.37 -19.49
CA GLY A 181 -14.80 29.57 -19.58
C GLY A 181 -14.62 30.39 -20.88
N PRO A 182 -15.40 31.48 -21.02
CA PRO A 182 -15.34 32.35 -22.20
C PRO A 182 -14.01 33.12 -22.31
N ASP A 183 -13.27 33.27 -21.20
CA ASP A 183 -11.98 33.97 -21.16
C ASP A 183 -10.82 33.18 -21.78
N GLY A 184 -11.05 31.93 -22.21
CA GLY A 184 -10.05 31.13 -22.93
C GLY A 184 -8.92 30.59 -22.04
N ARG A 185 -9.12 30.53 -20.72
CA ARG A 185 -8.05 30.14 -19.78
C ARG A 185 -7.73 28.66 -19.90
N ARG A 186 -6.47 28.33 -20.23
CA ARG A 186 -6.03 26.91 -20.27
C ARG A 186 -5.84 26.36 -18.87
N ARG A 187 -6.39 25.16 -18.64
CA ARG A 187 -6.25 24.40 -17.40
C ARG A 187 -5.92 22.94 -17.63
N ARG A 188 -5.50 22.28 -16.56
CA ARG A 188 -5.15 20.87 -16.53
C ARG A 188 -5.83 20.14 -15.37
N VAL A 189 -6.43 19.00 -15.70
CA VAL A 189 -6.86 17.99 -14.74
C VAL A 189 -5.87 16.83 -14.81
N LEU A 190 -5.50 16.27 -13.66
CA LEU A 190 -4.79 15.00 -13.58
C LEU A 190 -5.80 13.90 -13.28
N ALA A 191 -5.78 12.84 -14.09
CA ALA A 191 -6.66 11.69 -13.96
C ALA A 191 -5.85 10.41 -13.75
N ALA A 192 -6.35 9.49 -12.93
CA ALA A 192 -5.77 8.15 -12.73
C ALA A 192 -6.89 7.11 -12.73
N MET A 193 -6.65 5.95 -13.32
CA MET A 193 -7.64 4.87 -13.37
C MET A 193 -7.70 4.12 -12.04
N VAL A 194 -8.90 3.82 -11.56
CA VAL A 194 -9.07 2.90 -10.42
C VAL A 194 -8.95 1.45 -10.91
N PRO A 195 -7.99 0.65 -10.40
CA PRO A 195 -7.73 -0.70 -10.90
C PRO A 195 -8.72 -1.74 -10.34
N VAL A 196 -10.01 -1.60 -10.63
CA VAL A 196 -11.07 -2.46 -10.07
C VAL A 196 -10.87 -3.94 -10.41
N ALA A 197 -10.36 -4.25 -11.61
CA ALA A 197 -10.06 -5.62 -12.05
C ALA A 197 -8.90 -6.31 -11.31
N ARG A 198 -8.17 -5.58 -10.45
CA ARG A 198 -7.09 -6.13 -9.61
C ARG A 198 -7.52 -6.42 -8.18
N ARG A 199 -8.83 -6.36 -7.90
CA ARG A 199 -9.42 -6.65 -6.59
C ARG A 199 -8.89 -7.95 -6.00
N GLU A 200 -8.83 -9.01 -6.79
CA GLU A 200 -8.42 -10.34 -6.34
C GLU A 200 -6.98 -10.33 -5.83
N VAL A 201 -6.09 -9.55 -6.46
CA VAL A 201 -4.71 -9.35 -6.01
C VAL A 201 -4.67 -8.56 -4.69
N TYR A 202 -5.49 -7.51 -4.58
CA TYR A 202 -5.58 -6.67 -3.38
C TYR A 202 -6.19 -7.40 -2.17
N GLU A 203 -7.11 -8.32 -2.40
CA GLU A 203 -7.77 -9.09 -1.35
C GLU A 203 -7.01 -10.38 -0.98
N ALA A 204 -6.29 -10.98 -1.94
CA ALA A 204 -5.38 -12.10 -1.69
C ALA A 204 -4.05 -11.66 -1.07
N ALA A 205 -3.97 -10.43 -0.58
CA ALA A 205 -2.81 -9.88 0.09
C ALA A 205 -2.34 -10.81 1.21
N VAL A 206 -1.03 -11.08 1.24
CA VAL A 206 -0.44 -11.82 2.35
C VAL A 206 -0.39 -10.85 3.52
N THR A 207 -1.12 -11.16 4.60
CA THR A 207 -0.88 -10.51 5.89
C THR A 207 0.60 -10.75 6.19
N PRO A 208 1.43 -9.70 6.36
CA PRO A 208 2.81 -9.93 6.73
C PRO A 208 2.80 -10.74 8.03
N VAL A 209 3.14 -12.03 7.93
CA VAL A 209 3.59 -12.77 9.10
C VAL A 209 4.82 -11.99 9.53
N PRO A 210 4.88 -11.46 10.77
CA PRO A 210 6.14 -10.96 11.29
C PRO A 210 7.07 -12.17 11.26
N ILE A 211 7.89 -12.24 10.23
CA ILE A 211 9.00 -13.15 10.20
C ILE A 211 9.81 -12.66 11.40
N SER A 212 9.86 -13.45 12.47
CA SER A 212 10.95 -13.35 13.42
C SER A 212 12.17 -13.79 12.62
N SER A 213 12.68 -12.86 11.80
CA SER A 213 13.90 -13.04 11.07
C SER A 213 15.00 -12.74 12.07
N THR A 214 15.78 -13.76 12.39
CA THR A 214 17.11 -13.67 12.99
C THR A 214 18.11 -12.91 12.11
N ASP A 215 17.64 -12.11 11.14
CA ASP A 215 18.44 -11.27 10.28
C ASP A 215 18.69 -9.93 10.99
N PRO A 216 19.91 -9.66 11.46
CA PRO A 216 20.25 -8.38 12.11
C PRO A 216 20.02 -7.17 11.19
N ALA A 217 19.96 -7.36 9.87
CA ALA A 217 19.65 -6.30 8.92
C ALA A 217 18.16 -5.87 8.96
N ALA A 218 17.25 -6.76 9.37
CA ALA A 218 15.83 -6.44 9.47
C ALA A 218 15.52 -5.54 10.69
N ALA A 219 16.33 -5.62 11.76
CA ALA A 219 16.22 -4.74 12.93
C ALA A 219 16.57 -3.27 12.60
N LEU A 220 17.34 -3.07 11.52
CA LEU A 220 17.79 -1.77 11.01
C LEU A 220 16.84 -1.16 9.95
N ALA A 221 15.75 -1.85 9.61
CA ALA A 221 14.81 -1.39 8.58
C ALA A 221 13.98 -0.15 8.98
N LEU A 222 14.10 0.31 10.23
CA LEU A 222 13.58 1.60 10.69
C LEU A 222 14.67 2.67 10.52
N PRO A 223 14.41 3.80 9.83
CA PRO A 223 15.42 4.84 9.57
C PRO A 223 16.16 5.33 10.82
N GLY A 224 15.48 5.40 11.96
CA GLY A 224 16.11 5.78 13.24
C GLY A 224 17.06 4.73 13.81
N ARG A 225 16.83 3.42 13.56
CA ARG A 225 17.73 2.36 14.06
C ARG A 225 19.00 2.22 13.22
N SER A 226 18.93 2.50 11.91
CA SER A 226 20.13 2.63 11.08
C SER A 226 20.97 3.86 11.43
N GLU A 227 20.32 4.98 11.78
CA GLU A 227 21.00 6.18 12.27
C GLU A 227 21.68 5.90 13.62
N LEU A 228 20.97 5.24 14.54
CA LEU A 228 21.54 4.78 15.82
C LEU A 228 22.74 3.84 15.63
N GLU A 229 22.67 2.90 14.68
CA GLU A 229 23.78 1.99 14.40
C GLU A 229 25.03 2.75 13.95
N ALA A 230 24.89 3.74 13.07
CA ALA A 230 25.99 4.58 12.63
C ALA A 230 26.63 5.33 13.81
N ILE A 231 25.81 5.93 14.69
CA ILE A 231 26.27 6.66 15.88
C ILE A 231 27.03 5.74 16.84
N VAL A 232 26.48 4.56 17.13
CA VAL A 232 27.14 3.59 18.02
C VAL A 232 28.44 3.07 17.39
N LEU A 233 28.46 2.85 16.08
CA LEU A 233 29.67 2.45 15.36
C LEU A 233 30.78 3.51 15.45
N GLU A 234 30.44 4.80 15.36
CA GLU A 234 31.37 5.91 15.54
C GLU A 234 31.93 5.95 16.96
N LEU A 235 31.08 5.83 17.99
CA LEU A 235 31.53 5.73 19.39
C LEU A 235 32.46 4.54 19.62
N LYS A 236 32.15 3.35 19.06
CA LYS A 236 33.02 2.17 19.10
C LYS A 236 34.35 2.39 18.36
N SER A 237 34.34 3.17 17.28
CA SER A 237 35.56 3.52 16.54
C SER A 237 36.51 4.36 17.39
N VAL A 238 35.99 5.28 18.22
CA VAL A 238 36.77 6.05 19.19
C VAL A 238 37.42 5.12 20.21
N ILE A 239 36.70 4.14 20.75
CA ILE A 239 37.25 3.17 21.71
C ILE A 239 38.40 2.36 21.08
N ARG A 240 38.21 1.87 19.85
CA ARG A 240 39.22 1.08 19.13
C ARG A 240 40.47 1.89 18.81
N LEU A 241 40.28 3.12 18.33
CA LEU A 241 41.39 4.03 18.07
C LEU A 241 42.13 4.34 19.36
N ALA A 242 41.42 4.66 20.44
CA ALA A 242 41.98 4.88 21.78
C ALA A 242 42.84 3.69 22.26
N GLY A 243 42.47 2.46 21.91
CA GLY A 243 43.19 1.23 22.25
C GLY A 243 44.44 0.93 21.43
N ALA A 244 44.72 1.67 20.35
CA ALA A 244 45.83 1.39 19.45
C ALA A 244 47.20 1.75 20.07
N PRO A 245 48.25 0.92 19.87
CA PRO A 245 49.57 1.13 20.47
C PRO A 245 50.31 2.39 19.95
N THR A 246 49.81 3.03 18.88
CA THR A 246 50.38 4.23 18.25
C THR A 246 49.79 5.55 18.76
N MET A 247 48.90 5.53 19.77
CA MET A 247 48.13 6.70 20.26
C MET A 247 48.90 7.70 21.13
N THR A 248 50.23 7.61 21.21
CA THR A 248 51.03 8.43 22.15
C THR A 248 51.40 9.82 21.61
N GLU A 249 51.09 10.14 20.35
CA GLU A 249 51.39 11.45 19.75
C GLU A 249 50.29 12.48 20.04
N ALA A 250 50.66 13.72 20.40
CA ALA A 250 49.70 14.79 20.72
C ALA A 250 48.65 15.02 19.61
N THR A 251 49.07 14.95 18.33
CA THR A 251 48.18 15.10 17.17
C THR A 251 47.15 13.96 17.06
N SER A 252 47.51 12.74 17.48
CA SER A 252 46.59 11.60 17.49
C SER A 252 45.54 11.70 18.60
N VAL A 253 45.92 12.28 19.75
CA VAL A 253 45.00 12.55 20.86
C VAL A 253 44.01 13.65 20.49
N ASP A 254 44.46 14.68 19.78
CA ASP A 254 43.60 15.76 19.29
C ASP A 254 42.55 15.26 18.28
N GLN A 255 42.96 14.43 17.32
CA GLN A 255 42.02 13.78 16.39
C GLN A 255 41.00 12.89 17.10
N LEU A 256 41.40 12.22 18.19
CA LEU A 256 40.49 11.40 18.99
C LEU A 256 39.45 12.26 19.74
N ARG A 257 39.87 13.41 20.29
CA ARG A 257 38.95 14.38 20.91
C ARG A 257 37.94 14.92 19.90
N GLU A 258 38.40 15.22 18.69
CA GLU A 258 37.56 15.66 17.60
C GLU A 258 36.50 14.63 17.22
N ALA A 259 36.92 13.38 16.98
CA ALA A 259 36.02 12.28 16.65
C ALA A 259 35.00 12.02 17.76
N LEU A 260 35.44 12.06 19.03
CA LEU A 260 34.54 11.91 20.18
C LEU A 260 33.54 13.06 20.26
N PHE A 261 33.96 14.30 20.01
CA PHE A 261 33.05 15.45 20.05
C PHE A 261 31.91 15.34 19.03
N PHE A 262 32.21 14.98 17.78
CA PHE A 262 31.18 14.80 16.76
C PHE A 262 30.26 13.62 17.07
N ALA A 263 30.80 12.50 17.55
CA ALA A 263 29.98 11.36 17.97
C ALA A 263 29.02 11.72 19.13
N LEU A 264 29.43 12.61 20.04
CA LEU A 264 28.57 13.15 21.09
C LEU A 264 27.47 14.07 20.54
N ILE A 265 27.77 14.91 19.54
CA ILE A 265 26.79 15.76 18.87
C ILE A 265 25.75 14.91 18.14
N ASP A 266 26.17 13.87 17.45
CA ASP A 266 25.25 13.01 16.69
C ASP A 266 24.36 12.21 17.63
N LEU A 267 24.90 11.69 18.74
CA LEU A 267 24.09 11.07 19.80
C LEU A 267 23.13 12.07 20.45
N ALA A 268 23.56 13.29 20.74
CA ALA A 268 22.71 14.33 21.34
C ALA A 268 21.56 14.76 20.39
N SER A 269 21.89 14.96 19.11
CA SER A 269 20.93 15.28 18.05
C SER A 269 19.91 14.15 17.87
N PHE A 270 20.36 12.90 17.94
CA PHE A 270 19.50 11.73 17.87
C PHE A 270 18.54 11.65 19.07
N LEU A 271 19.05 11.77 20.30
CA LEU A 271 18.22 11.69 21.52
C LEU A 271 17.20 12.83 21.59
N SER A 272 17.57 14.06 21.20
CA SER A 272 16.64 15.20 21.20
C SER A 272 15.48 15.01 20.22
N ARG A 273 15.74 14.37 19.07
CA ARG A 273 14.74 14.08 18.03
C ARG A 273 13.87 12.87 18.34
N GLU A 274 14.50 11.73 18.60
CA GLU A 274 13.82 10.43 18.65
C GLU A 274 13.37 10.06 20.08
N LEU A 275 14.05 10.57 21.12
CA LEU A 275 13.80 10.27 22.52
C LEU A 275 13.65 11.54 23.38
N SER A 276 12.81 12.47 22.92
CA SER A 276 12.61 13.78 23.57
C SER A 276 12.27 13.72 25.06
N GLN A 277 11.64 12.64 25.54
CA GLN A 277 11.39 12.45 26.97
C GLN A 277 12.67 12.22 27.77
N VAL A 278 13.58 11.39 27.25
CA VAL A 278 14.90 11.12 27.84
C VAL A 278 15.81 12.34 27.73
N TRP A 279 15.71 13.07 26.60
CA TRP A 279 16.45 14.31 26.41
C TRP A 279 16.06 15.37 27.43
N ASN A 280 14.77 15.65 27.60
CA ASN A 280 14.30 16.77 28.43
C ASN A 280 14.34 16.50 29.95
N GLN A 281 14.55 15.25 30.38
CA GLN A 281 14.55 14.88 31.80
C GLN A 281 15.85 14.18 32.18
N ALA A 282 16.62 14.80 33.07
CA ALA A 282 17.78 14.16 33.66
C ALA A 282 17.34 12.96 34.51
N GLY A 283 17.92 11.79 34.23
CA GLY A 283 17.75 10.61 35.07
C GLY A 283 18.40 10.80 36.44
N THR A 284 18.05 9.94 37.39
CA THR A 284 18.76 9.82 38.67
C THR A 284 19.44 8.47 38.70
N ASP A 285 20.73 8.43 39.03
CA ASP A 285 21.44 7.15 39.17
C ASP A 285 20.91 6.40 40.40
N ARG A 286 20.14 5.35 40.14
CA ARG A 286 19.59 4.43 41.15
C ARG A 286 20.20 3.04 41.06
N GLY A 287 21.28 2.87 40.29
CA GLY A 287 21.94 1.59 40.07
C GLY A 287 21.19 0.62 39.14
N GLY A 288 20.22 1.09 38.37
CA GLY A 288 19.54 0.31 37.34
C GLY A 288 20.21 0.39 35.95
N ASP A 289 19.64 -0.33 35.00
CA ASP A 289 20.19 -0.48 33.63
C ASP A 289 19.36 0.26 32.58
N THR A 290 18.44 1.15 32.99
CA THR A 290 17.61 1.91 32.05
C THR A 290 18.40 3.04 31.38
N LEU A 291 17.96 3.49 30.18
CA LEU A 291 18.63 4.55 29.44
C LEU A 291 18.80 5.86 30.26
N PRO A 292 17.77 6.38 30.96
CA PRO A 292 17.95 7.57 31.80
C PRO A 292 18.95 7.37 32.94
N GLU A 293 19.03 6.17 33.54
CA GLU A 293 19.99 5.85 34.59
C GLU A 293 21.42 5.75 34.06
N LYS A 294 21.62 5.14 32.88
CA LYS A 294 22.92 5.13 32.18
C LYS A 294 23.42 6.51 31.85
N LEU A 295 22.53 7.39 31.35
CA LEU A 295 22.87 8.78 31.07
C LEU A 295 23.09 9.60 32.35
N ALA A 296 22.57 9.17 33.50
CA ALA A 296 22.83 9.81 34.79
C ALA A 296 24.20 9.45 35.39
N LYS A 297 24.87 8.40 34.88
CA LYS A 297 26.19 7.97 35.39
C LYS A 297 27.25 9.05 35.22
N PRO A 298 28.23 9.11 36.13
CA PRO A 298 29.31 10.09 36.06
C PRO A 298 30.17 9.85 34.82
N ALA A 299 30.28 10.88 34.00
CA ALA A 299 31.14 10.91 32.83
C ALA A 299 31.47 12.35 32.48
N PHE A 300 32.61 12.58 31.83
CA PHE A 300 33.04 13.91 31.43
C PHE A 300 33.07 14.94 32.58
N GLY A 301 33.35 14.49 33.81
CA GLY A 301 33.40 15.35 35.00
C GLY A 301 32.04 15.83 35.51
N SER A 302 30.95 15.37 34.89
CA SER A 302 29.57 15.62 35.31
C SER A 302 28.77 14.32 35.15
N SER A 303 27.81 14.27 34.22
CA SER A 303 27.10 13.05 33.80
C SER A 303 27.05 12.98 32.28
N TRP A 304 26.78 11.78 31.75
CA TRP A 304 26.54 11.60 30.32
C TRP A 304 25.44 12.51 29.78
N TRP A 305 24.33 12.67 30.52
CA TRP A 305 23.23 13.57 30.16
C TRP A 305 23.70 15.02 30.05
N GLN A 306 24.48 15.50 31.03
CA GLN A 306 25.01 16.86 31.02
C GLN A 306 26.05 17.06 29.91
N ALA A 307 26.91 16.06 29.67
CA ALA A 307 27.92 16.09 28.61
C ALA A 307 27.29 16.20 27.22
N LEU A 308 26.20 15.47 26.96
CA LEU A 308 25.46 15.53 25.69
C LEU A 308 24.78 16.89 25.49
N HIS A 309 24.18 17.48 26.53
CA HIS A 309 23.61 18.83 26.47
C HIS A 309 24.69 19.89 26.25
N THR A 310 25.86 19.72 26.86
CA THR A 310 27.02 20.59 26.63
C THR A 310 27.54 20.46 25.20
N ALA A 311 27.67 19.24 24.66
CA ALA A 311 28.08 19.02 23.28
C ALA A 311 27.09 19.66 22.28
N ASP A 312 25.78 19.48 22.47
CA ASP A 312 24.76 20.09 21.62
C ASP A 312 24.77 21.63 21.69
N ALA A 313 24.99 22.20 22.87
CA ALA A 313 25.12 23.66 23.04
C ALA A 313 26.32 24.24 22.27
N HIS A 314 27.41 23.47 22.16
CA HIS A 314 28.65 23.85 21.46
C HIS A 314 28.72 23.34 20.01
N ARG A 315 27.63 22.77 19.45
CA ARG A 315 27.66 22.12 18.13
C ARG A 315 28.02 23.02 16.94
N ASN A 316 27.89 24.34 17.11
CA ASN A 316 28.20 25.33 16.07
C ASN A 316 29.57 25.99 16.29
N ASP A 317 30.30 25.61 17.32
CA ASP A 317 31.62 26.17 17.61
C ASP A 317 32.63 25.66 16.58
N VAL A 318 33.55 26.54 16.18
CA VAL A 318 34.61 26.18 15.23
C VAL A 318 35.63 25.32 15.96
N VAL A 319 35.69 24.04 15.62
CA VAL A 319 36.71 23.13 16.13
C VAL A 319 38.06 23.51 15.53
N SER A 320 39.06 23.77 16.38
CA SER A 320 40.42 24.06 15.96
C SER A 320 41.41 23.17 16.72
N VAL A 321 42.48 22.76 16.03
CA VAL A 321 43.49 21.84 16.59
C VAL A 321 44.07 22.44 17.89
N GLY A 322 43.94 21.71 18.99
CA GLY A 322 44.41 22.13 20.32
C GLY A 322 43.42 22.96 21.15
N ALA A 323 42.26 23.35 20.61
CA ALA A 323 41.20 24.06 21.33
C ALA A 323 39.83 23.44 20.99
N TYR A 324 39.54 22.31 21.64
CA TYR A 324 38.28 21.61 21.51
C TYR A 324 37.25 22.14 22.53
N PRO A 325 35.97 22.27 22.14
CA PRO A 325 34.92 22.68 23.07
C PRO A 325 34.66 21.61 24.15
N PRO A 326 34.07 21.99 25.30
CA PRO A 326 33.51 21.03 26.24
C PRO A 326 32.48 20.11 25.56
N PRO A 327 32.36 18.82 25.96
CA PRO A 327 32.95 18.20 27.14
C PRO A 327 34.33 17.55 26.94
N VAL A 328 34.85 17.50 25.71
CA VAL A 328 36.10 16.77 25.39
C VAL A 328 37.39 17.58 25.65
N ALA A 329 37.24 18.88 25.93
CA ALA A 329 38.34 19.80 26.19
C ALA A 329 39.31 19.25 27.25
N GLY A 330 40.60 19.12 26.89
CA GLY A 330 41.66 18.71 27.81
C GLY A 330 41.61 17.26 28.30
N ARG A 331 40.67 16.43 27.81
CA ARG A 331 40.53 15.02 28.22
C ARG A 331 41.71 14.17 27.77
N SER A 332 42.23 13.33 28.65
CA SER A 332 43.21 12.29 28.31
C SER A 332 42.53 11.09 27.62
N VAL A 333 43.34 10.27 26.94
CA VAL A 333 42.85 9.04 26.28
C VAL A 333 42.22 8.07 27.29
N ASP A 334 42.81 7.95 28.47
CA ASP A 334 42.31 7.05 29.52
C ASP A 334 40.99 7.53 30.12
N GLU A 335 40.81 8.84 30.28
CA GLU A 335 39.53 9.42 30.69
C GLU A 335 38.45 9.21 29.63
N MET A 336 38.74 9.43 28.34
CA MET A 336 37.79 9.18 27.25
C MET A 336 37.37 7.70 27.17
N LYS A 337 38.32 6.77 27.37
CA LYS A 337 38.01 5.33 27.45
C LYS A 337 37.12 5.01 28.63
N ALA A 338 37.43 5.54 29.81
CA ALA A 338 36.65 5.32 31.02
C ALA A 338 35.22 5.88 30.88
N ASP A 339 35.10 7.09 30.31
CA ASP A 339 33.83 7.76 30.05
C ASP A 339 32.97 6.91 29.08
N LEU A 340 33.53 6.42 27.96
CA LEU A 340 32.85 5.56 26.98
C LEU A 340 32.46 4.18 27.56
N ALA A 341 33.33 3.57 28.36
CA ALA A 341 33.04 2.31 29.03
C ALA A 341 31.90 2.43 30.05
N ALA A 342 31.74 3.60 30.69
CA ALA A 342 30.64 3.85 31.62
C ALA A 342 29.26 3.79 30.97
N LEU A 343 29.19 4.04 29.66
CA LEU A 343 27.97 3.93 28.85
C LEU A 343 27.59 2.47 28.52
N GLY A 344 28.52 1.52 28.73
CA GLY A 344 28.32 0.09 28.45
C GLY A 344 28.61 -0.32 27.01
N LEU A 345 29.36 0.50 26.27
CA LEU A 345 29.81 0.21 24.90
C LEU A 345 30.94 -0.82 24.91
N GLU A 346 30.88 -1.81 24.02
CA GLU A 346 31.97 -2.77 23.80
C GLU A 346 32.79 -2.38 22.57
N ALA A 347 34.12 -2.49 22.65
CA ALA A 347 35.01 -2.09 21.54
C ALA A 347 34.83 -2.96 20.29
N ASP A 348 34.54 -4.24 20.50
CA ASP A 348 34.48 -5.28 19.47
C ASP A 348 33.03 -5.80 19.30
N GLY A 349 32.83 -6.65 18.29
CA GLY A 349 31.53 -7.26 18.00
C GLY A 349 30.57 -6.40 17.16
N PRO A 350 29.51 -7.00 16.61
CA PRO A 350 28.54 -6.31 15.75
C PRO A 350 27.71 -5.30 16.55
N THR A 351 27.55 -4.09 16.01
CA THR A 351 26.86 -2.96 16.66
C THR A 351 25.43 -3.31 17.12
N VAL A 352 24.70 -4.10 16.33
CA VAL A 352 23.31 -4.50 16.62
C VAL A 352 23.20 -5.36 17.89
N GLN A 353 24.29 -5.98 18.34
CA GLN A 353 24.35 -6.79 19.57
C GLN A 353 24.93 -6.02 20.76
N ASP A 354 25.33 -4.76 20.55
CA ASP A 354 25.93 -3.94 21.61
C ASP A 354 24.89 -3.61 22.69
N PRO A 355 25.21 -3.75 23.99
CA PRO A 355 24.28 -3.49 25.08
C PRO A 355 23.70 -2.07 25.06
N PHE A 356 24.51 -1.08 24.68
CA PHE A 356 24.04 0.31 24.57
C PHE A 356 23.11 0.49 23.37
N PHE A 357 23.42 -0.13 22.23
CA PHE A 357 22.52 -0.14 21.07
C PHE A 357 21.16 -0.75 21.42
N ALA A 358 21.15 -1.92 22.08
CA ALA A 358 19.92 -2.59 22.51
C ALA A 358 19.10 -1.69 23.45
N LEU A 359 19.76 -1.07 24.43
CA LEU A 359 19.10 -0.20 25.40
C LEU A 359 18.43 1.03 24.77
N VAL A 360 19.12 1.70 23.83
CA VAL A 360 18.55 2.86 23.12
C VAL A 360 17.46 2.40 22.14
N SER A 361 17.67 1.29 21.44
CA SER A 361 16.68 0.69 20.53
C SER A 361 15.39 0.27 21.24
N ASP A 362 15.51 -0.24 22.48
CA ASP A 362 14.36 -0.61 23.33
C ASP A 362 13.63 0.63 23.84
N ALA A 363 14.37 1.69 24.19
CA ALA A 363 13.78 2.98 24.58
C ALA A 363 13.02 3.67 23.44
N MET A 364 13.37 3.39 22.18
CA MET A 364 12.60 3.80 21.00
C MET A 364 11.25 3.06 20.88
N GLY A 365 11.03 2.03 21.71
CA GLY A 365 9.85 1.17 21.72
C GLY A 365 10.10 -0.17 21.04
N ALA A 366 9.63 -1.25 21.67
CA ALA A 366 9.47 -2.54 21.01
C ALA A 366 8.33 -2.47 19.98
N PRO A 367 8.37 -3.29 18.90
CA PRO A 367 7.13 -3.61 18.19
C PRO A 367 6.15 -4.21 19.21
N ASP A 368 4.88 -3.77 19.20
CA ASP A 368 3.85 -4.23 20.14
C ASP A 368 3.99 -5.74 20.40
N PRO A 369 4.16 -6.19 21.65
CA PRO A 369 4.09 -7.61 21.95
C PRO A 369 2.66 -8.08 21.64
N ALA A 370 2.55 -9.12 20.81
CA ALA A 370 1.30 -9.83 20.64
C ALA A 370 0.83 -10.32 22.02
N PRO A 371 -0.46 -10.19 22.38
CA PRO A 371 -0.94 -10.66 23.66
C PRO A 371 -0.78 -12.19 23.74
N ASP A 372 -0.09 -12.66 24.79
CA ASP A 372 0.03 -14.07 25.11
C ASP A 372 -1.35 -14.70 25.40
N PRO A 373 -1.57 -15.97 25.02
CA PRO A 373 -2.83 -16.64 25.23
C PRO A 373 -2.92 -17.14 26.68
N ALA A 374 -3.47 -16.31 27.56
CA ALA A 374 -3.82 -16.74 28.91
C ALA A 374 -5.08 -17.63 28.89
N SER A 375 -4.86 -18.89 29.25
CA SER A 375 -5.82 -19.96 29.53
C SER A 375 -6.86 -19.63 30.61
N GLY A 376 -8.12 -20.03 30.41
CA GLY A 376 -9.09 -20.16 31.51
C GLY A 376 -10.58 -20.26 31.14
N ALA A 377 -11.07 -21.50 30.95
CA ALA A 377 -12.44 -22.02 31.18
C ALA A 377 -13.66 -21.32 30.53
N GLY A 378 -14.33 -21.91 29.53
CA GLY A 378 -15.49 -22.81 29.71
C GLY A 378 -16.45 -22.69 28.51
N PRO A 379 -17.26 -23.73 28.16
CA PRO A 379 -17.61 -24.01 26.77
C PRO A 379 -18.87 -23.29 26.29
N ALA A 380 -18.78 -22.61 25.15
CA ALA A 380 -19.95 -22.22 24.37
C ALA A 380 -19.65 -22.32 22.86
N SER A 381 -20.20 -23.38 22.28
CA SER A 381 -20.58 -23.57 20.88
C SER A 381 -19.60 -23.15 19.77
N ALA A 382 -19.09 -24.16 19.07
CA ALA A 382 -18.34 -24.09 17.82
C ALA A 382 -18.86 -23.00 16.86
N ALA A 383 -18.11 -21.90 16.77
CA ALA A 383 -18.01 -21.07 15.58
C ALA A 383 -16.56 -21.17 15.10
N ASP A 384 -16.44 -21.65 13.87
CA ASP A 384 -15.25 -21.93 13.07
C ASP A 384 -14.16 -20.82 13.13
N PRO A 385 -12.88 -21.15 13.41
CA PRO A 385 -11.77 -20.20 13.32
C PRO A 385 -11.20 -20.17 11.89
N GLN A 386 -11.81 -19.36 11.02
CA GLN A 386 -11.14 -18.84 9.83
C GLN A 386 -11.37 -17.34 9.71
N VAL A 387 -10.39 -16.53 10.15
CA VAL A 387 -10.27 -15.14 9.69
C VAL A 387 -9.72 -15.18 8.26
N GLY A 388 -10.63 -15.39 7.30
CA GLY A 388 -10.37 -15.13 5.88
C GLY A 388 -10.30 -13.62 5.59
N PRO A 389 -9.91 -13.22 4.36
CA PRO A 389 -9.82 -11.82 3.96
C PRO A 389 -11.14 -11.09 4.26
N SER A 390 -11.03 -9.92 4.91
CA SER A 390 -12.17 -9.06 5.24
C SER A 390 -13.07 -8.88 4.02
N ARG A 391 -14.25 -9.50 4.04
CA ARG A 391 -15.23 -9.53 2.93
C ARG A 391 -15.75 -8.14 2.52
N ASN A 392 -15.30 -7.05 3.16
CA ASN A 392 -15.77 -5.69 2.97
C ASN A 392 -14.64 -4.64 3.09
N ALA A 393 -13.49 -4.87 2.44
CA ALA A 393 -12.42 -3.88 2.41
C ALA A 393 -12.87 -2.54 1.79
N VAL A 394 -12.54 -1.44 2.47
CA VAL A 394 -12.83 -0.07 2.02
C VAL A 394 -11.56 0.54 1.47
N TYR A 395 -11.67 1.21 0.33
CA TYR A 395 -10.55 1.81 -0.40
C TYR A 395 -10.75 3.30 -0.62
N ALA A 396 -9.64 4.00 -0.81
CA ALA A 396 -9.58 5.39 -1.23
C ALA A 396 -8.32 5.61 -2.07
N VAL A 397 -8.25 6.73 -2.79
CA VAL A 397 -7.09 7.10 -3.61
C VAL A 397 -6.54 8.44 -3.15
N ARG A 398 -5.21 8.58 -3.19
CA ARG A 398 -4.51 9.86 -3.02
C ARG A 398 -3.69 10.18 -4.25
N PHE A 399 -3.66 11.46 -4.62
CA PHE A 399 -2.66 11.96 -5.56
C PHE A 399 -1.40 12.36 -4.82
N VAL A 400 -0.25 12.14 -5.47
CA VAL A 400 1.08 12.44 -4.96
C VAL A 400 1.80 13.32 -5.96
N TYR A 401 2.40 14.39 -5.47
CA TYR A 401 3.34 15.23 -6.21
C TYR A 401 4.69 15.15 -5.53
N GLN A 402 5.68 14.60 -6.23
CA GLN A 402 7.03 14.38 -5.72
C GLN A 402 8.01 15.33 -6.42
N ARG A 403 8.86 15.95 -5.62
CA ARG A 403 9.88 16.92 -6.03
C ARG A 403 11.21 16.58 -5.35
N PRO A 404 11.95 15.58 -5.86
CA PRO A 404 13.14 15.05 -5.18
C PRO A 404 14.23 16.09 -4.93
N ARG A 405 14.35 17.09 -5.82
CA ARG A 405 15.36 18.15 -5.73
C ARG A 405 14.98 19.32 -4.81
N CYS A 406 13.80 19.30 -4.20
CA CYS A 406 13.40 20.32 -3.22
C CYS A 406 13.87 19.95 -1.80
N PRO A 407 13.93 20.91 -0.86
CA PRO A 407 14.15 20.63 0.56
C PRO A 407 13.06 19.69 1.11
N ASP A 408 13.38 18.88 2.13
CA ASP A 408 12.52 17.84 2.69
C ASP A 408 11.04 18.20 2.90
N PRO A 409 10.67 19.34 3.53
CA PRO A 409 9.25 19.68 3.73
C PRO A 409 8.49 19.97 2.43
N GLN A 410 9.20 20.11 1.31
CA GLN A 410 8.64 20.37 -0.01
C GLN A 410 8.81 19.18 -0.96
N ARG A 411 9.53 18.12 -0.59
CA ARG A 411 9.76 16.96 -1.47
C ARG A 411 8.48 16.21 -1.82
N LEU A 412 7.50 16.21 -0.93
CA LEU A 412 6.26 15.46 -1.09
C LEU A 412 5.05 16.34 -0.83
N THR A 413 4.03 16.22 -1.67
CA THR A 413 2.73 16.86 -1.46
C THR A 413 1.64 15.87 -1.85
N MET A 414 0.85 15.45 -0.88
CA MET A 414 -0.24 14.50 -1.06
C MET A 414 -1.62 15.18 -1.02
N SER A 415 -2.59 14.64 -1.74
CA SER A 415 -3.98 15.07 -1.61
C SER A 415 -4.63 14.51 -0.34
N ALA A 416 -5.77 15.06 0.06
CA ALA A 416 -6.70 14.35 0.93
C ALA A 416 -7.18 13.04 0.26
N LEU A 417 -7.77 12.14 1.05
CA LEU A 417 -8.40 10.92 0.53
C LEU A 417 -9.55 11.30 -0.43
N SER A 418 -9.62 10.62 -1.56
CA SER A 418 -10.85 10.60 -2.37
C SER A 418 -12.05 10.14 -1.54
N PRO A 419 -13.30 10.31 -2.02
CA PRO A 419 -14.42 9.54 -1.51
C PRO A 419 -14.06 8.05 -1.43
N THR A 420 -14.46 7.40 -0.35
CA THR A 420 -14.22 5.97 -0.17
C THR A 420 -15.12 5.13 -1.05
N PHE A 421 -14.65 3.95 -1.43
CA PHE A 421 -15.39 3.01 -2.25
C PHE A 421 -15.00 1.57 -1.93
N ARG A 422 -15.76 0.61 -2.45
CA ARG A 422 -15.45 -0.83 -2.44
C ARG A 422 -15.20 -1.31 -3.85
N LEU A 423 -14.36 -2.32 -4.00
CA LEU A 423 -14.16 -2.99 -5.30
C LEU A 423 -15.12 -4.17 -5.40
N ALA A 424 -15.92 -4.23 -6.46
CA ALA A 424 -16.85 -5.34 -6.69
C ALA A 424 -16.10 -6.60 -7.12
N HIS A 425 -16.58 -7.74 -6.65
CA HIS A 425 -16.12 -9.05 -7.13
C HIS A 425 -16.44 -9.22 -8.63
N PHE A 426 -15.67 -10.06 -9.32
CA PHE A 426 -15.89 -10.33 -10.75
C PHE A 426 -17.30 -10.84 -11.05
N HIS A 427 -17.85 -11.70 -10.19
CA HIS A 427 -19.22 -12.24 -10.29
C HIS A 427 -20.20 -11.55 -9.32
N ASP A 428 -20.10 -10.23 -9.14
CA ASP A 428 -21.00 -9.52 -8.21
C ASP A 428 -22.47 -9.63 -8.69
N PRO A 429 -23.39 -10.17 -7.88
CA PRO A 429 -24.79 -10.36 -8.29
C PRO A 429 -25.56 -9.05 -8.46
N ASP A 430 -25.02 -7.92 -8.01
CA ASP A 430 -25.58 -6.59 -8.19
C ASP A 430 -24.88 -5.81 -9.33
N ALA A 431 -24.00 -6.46 -10.09
CA ALA A 431 -23.35 -5.82 -11.23
C ALA A 431 -24.31 -5.64 -12.41
N PRO A 432 -24.14 -4.56 -13.21
CA PRO A 432 -24.91 -4.41 -14.44
C PRO A 432 -24.59 -5.55 -15.40
N PHE A 433 -25.65 -6.11 -16.00
CA PHE A 433 -25.52 -7.14 -17.02
C PHE A 433 -24.98 -6.53 -18.31
N ARG A 434 -23.82 -7.01 -18.76
CA ARG A 434 -23.31 -6.76 -20.11
C ARG A 434 -23.73 -7.89 -21.03
N GLU A 435 -24.28 -7.56 -22.19
CA GLU A 435 -24.54 -8.55 -23.23
C GLU A 435 -23.21 -9.10 -23.75
N ASN A 436 -22.77 -10.22 -23.20
CA ASN A 436 -21.55 -10.90 -23.62
C ASN A 436 -21.83 -11.69 -24.90
N ARG A 437 -21.46 -11.13 -26.05
CA ARG A 437 -21.58 -11.83 -27.33
C ARG A 437 -20.48 -12.89 -27.45
N ILE A 438 -20.84 -14.14 -27.18
CA ILE A 438 -19.99 -15.28 -27.48
C ILE A 438 -20.06 -15.51 -29.00
N VAL A 439 -18.98 -15.18 -29.71
CA VAL A 439 -18.87 -15.46 -31.15
C VAL A 439 -18.55 -16.95 -31.30
N LEU A 440 -19.49 -17.71 -31.84
CA LEU A 440 -19.28 -19.12 -32.16
C LEU A 440 -18.32 -19.25 -33.36
N PRO A 441 -17.51 -20.33 -33.41
CA PRO A 441 -16.63 -20.59 -34.54
C PRO A 441 -17.42 -20.67 -35.85
N VAL A 442 -16.96 -19.93 -36.85
CA VAL A 442 -17.50 -20.03 -38.23
C VAL A 442 -16.97 -21.30 -38.92
N ASP A 443 -15.77 -21.76 -38.52
CA ASP A 443 -15.17 -23.03 -38.94
C ASP A 443 -15.33 -24.08 -37.83
N THR A 444 -16.29 -24.98 -38.00
CA THR A 444 -16.58 -26.11 -37.09
C THR A 444 -15.78 -27.37 -37.43
N SER A 445 -14.82 -27.30 -38.36
CA SER A 445 -13.96 -28.44 -38.69
C SER A 445 -13.01 -28.79 -37.53
N LEU A 446 -12.64 -30.08 -37.43
CA LEU A 446 -11.66 -30.58 -36.43
C LEU A 446 -10.32 -29.84 -36.48
N ALA A 447 -9.89 -29.38 -37.67
CA ALA A 447 -8.67 -28.60 -37.84
C ALA A 447 -8.82 -27.15 -37.37
N GLY A 448 -9.99 -26.54 -37.57
CA GLY A 448 -10.33 -25.22 -37.06
C GLY A 448 -10.39 -25.19 -35.53
N LEU A 449 -11.05 -26.18 -34.91
CA LEU A 449 -11.23 -26.27 -33.46
C LEU A 449 -9.91 -26.39 -32.67
N ARG A 450 -8.86 -26.98 -33.25
CA ARG A 450 -7.52 -27.11 -32.63
C ARG A 450 -6.72 -25.81 -32.56
N LYS A 451 -7.08 -24.79 -33.35
CA LYS A 451 -6.34 -23.52 -33.42
C LYS A 451 -6.76 -22.50 -32.35
N PHE A 452 -7.82 -22.78 -31.59
CA PHE A 452 -8.36 -21.82 -30.63
C PHE A 452 -7.65 -21.87 -29.26
N PRO A 453 -7.42 -20.71 -28.62
CA PRO A 453 -6.77 -20.66 -27.33
C PRO A 453 -7.66 -21.26 -26.24
N GLN A 454 -7.08 -22.14 -25.41
CA GLN A 454 -7.73 -22.71 -24.23
C GLN A 454 -7.63 -21.71 -23.07
N ALA A 455 -8.50 -20.70 -23.09
CA ALA A 455 -8.44 -19.58 -22.16
C ALA A 455 -9.03 -19.87 -20.77
N VAL A 456 -9.78 -20.97 -20.61
CA VAL A 456 -10.35 -21.35 -19.30
C VAL A 456 -9.50 -22.42 -18.67
N LYS A 457 -9.10 -22.17 -17.43
CA LYS A 457 -8.41 -23.12 -16.57
C LYS A 457 -9.35 -23.42 -15.41
N VAL A 458 -9.82 -24.66 -15.33
CA VAL A 458 -10.61 -25.13 -14.20
C VAL A 458 -9.70 -25.94 -13.31
N GLU A 459 -9.57 -25.52 -12.06
CA GLU A 459 -8.88 -26.31 -11.05
C GLU A 459 -9.81 -27.46 -10.63
N VAL A 460 -9.38 -28.69 -10.93
CA VAL A 460 -10.17 -29.88 -10.64
C VAL A 460 -9.71 -30.43 -9.29
N SER A 461 -10.62 -30.49 -8.32
CA SER A 461 -10.32 -31.06 -7.01
C SER A 461 -9.93 -32.54 -7.12
N ALA A 462 -9.14 -33.05 -6.17
CA ALA A 462 -8.70 -34.44 -6.16
C ALA A 462 -9.89 -35.44 -6.19
N GLN A 463 -11.01 -35.07 -5.56
CA GLN A 463 -12.23 -35.87 -5.55
C GLN A 463 -12.94 -35.87 -6.91
N LEU A 464 -13.01 -34.71 -7.58
CA LEU A 464 -13.59 -34.59 -8.92
C LEU A 464 -12.70 -35.30 -9.97
N ARG A 465 -11.38 -35.28 -9.80
CA ARG A 465 -10.43 -36.07 -10.61
C ARG A 465 -10.71 -37.57 -10.48
N LYS A 466 -10.78 -38.10 -9.26
CA LYS A 466 -11.11 -39.53 -9.03
C LYS A 466 -12.45 -39.92 -9.66
N GLN A 467 -13.41 -39.00 -9.73
CA GLN A 467 -14.69 -39.22 -10.42
C GLN A 467 -14.56 -39.16 -11.94
N MET A 468 -13.75 -38.26 -12.50
CA MET A 468 -13.52 -38.15 -13.95
C MET A 468 -12.73 -39.35 -14.49
N GLU A 469 -11.72 -39.84 -13.78
CA GLU A 469 -10.95 -41.05 -14.15
C GLU A 469 -11.87 -42.28 -14.21
N ARG A 470 -12.80 -42.41 -13.24
CA ARG A 470 -13.84 -43.46 -13.27
C ARG A 470 -14.74 -43.40 -14.50
N ILE A 471 -14.93 -42.24 -15.11
CA ILE A 471 -15.78 -42.08 -16.31
C ILE A 471 -14.97 -42.33 -17.58
N GLN A 472 -13.68 -41.97 -17.59
CA GLN A 472 -12.78 -42.24 -18.73
C GLN A 472 -12.44 -43.72 -18.89
N ASP A 473 -12.42 -44.49 -17.81
CA ASP A 473 -12.16 -45.93 -17.84
C ASP A 473 -13.41 -46.79 -18.14
N VAL A 474 -14.59 -46.20 -18.35
CA VAL A 474 -15.75 -46.98 -18.83
C VAL A 474 -15.66 -47.12 -20.35
N LYS A 475 -14.88 -48.10 -20.81
CA LYS A 475 -15.08 -48.65 -22.16
C LYS A 475 -16.32 -49.52 -22.14
N LEU A 476 -17.16 -49.39 -23.17
CA LEU A 476 -18.38 -50.19 -23.35
C LEU A 476 -18.15 -51.73 -23.38
N GLY A 477 -16.90 -52.19 -23.45
CA GLY A 477 -16.50 -53.60 -23.46
C GLY A 477 -16.02 -54.17 -22.13
N ASP A 478 -15.82 -53.36 -21.08
CA ASP A 478 -15.32 -53.83 -19.77
C ASP A 478 -16.45 -54.13 -18.77
N LEU A 479 -17.68 -54.28 -19.26
CA LEU A 479 -18.85 -54.66 -18.44
C LEU A 479 -18.99 -56.18 -18.22
N ASP A 480 -18.11 -57.01 -18.79
CA ASP A 480 -18.19 -58.47 -18.66
C ASP A 480 -17.11 -59.14 -17.79
N ASP A 481 -16.01 -58.47 -17.44
CA ASP A 481 -14.97 -59.07 -16.58
C ASP A 481 -14.56 -58.10 -15.45
N GLY A 482 -15.24 -58.24 -14.31
CA GLY A 482 -15.15 -57.37 -13.14
C GLY A 482 -13.77 -57.30 -12.48
N SER A 483 -12.82 -56.58 -13.08
CA SER A 483 -11.55 -56.24 -12.46
C SER A 483 -11.12 -54.81 -12.81
N VAL A 484 -11.19 -53.91 -11.81
CA VAL A 484 -10.77 -52.51 -11.92
C VAL A 484 -9.26 -52.42 -11.59
N PRO A 485 -8.40 -51.85 -12.45
CA PRO A 485 -6.97 -51.73 -12.15
C PRO A 485 -6.64 -50.54 -11.23
N GLY A 486 -6.02 -50.86 -10.09
CA GLY A 486 -4.85 -50.22 -9.46
C GLY A 486 -4.73 -48.69 -9.41
N GLU A 487 -5.04 -48.13 -8.24
CA GLU A 487 -4.82 -46.75 -7.79
C GLU A 487 -3.32 -46.35 -7.84
N LYS A 488 -2.99 -45.24 -8.52
CA LYS A 488 -1.71 -44.53 -8.34
C LYS A 488 -1.97 -43.20 -7.66
N ASP A 489 -1.40 -43.07 -6.46
CA ASP A 489 -1.52 -41.89 -5.61
C ASP A 489 -0.45 -40.87 -5.99
N VAL A 490 -0.81 -39.88 -6.81
CA VAL A 490 0.03 -38.71 -7.08
C VAL A 490 -0.79 -37.46 -6.76
N SER A 491 -0.42 -36.79 -5.67
CA SER A 491 -1.11 -35.63 -5.09
C SER A 491 -0.66 -34.31 -5.74
N LEU A 492 -0.84 -34.19 -7.05
CA LEU A 492 -0.64 -32.92 -7.77
C LEU A 492 -1.99 -32.44 -8.29
N GLY A 493 -2.37 -31.20 -7.97
CA GLY A 493 -3.58 -30.57 -8.49
C GLY A 493 -3.55 -30.54 -10.02
N MET A 494 -4.61 -31.01 -10.66
CA MET A 494 -4.74 -31.01 -12.12
C MET A 494 -5.51 -29.77 -12.55
N VAL A 495 -4.88 -28.95 -13.40
CA VAL A 495 -5.55 -27.82 -14.05
C VAL A 495 -5.99 -28.29 -15.44
N CYS A 496 -7.30 -28.42 -15.64
CA CYS A 496 -7.85 -28.74 -16.94
C CYS A 496 -8.01 -27.45 -17.76
N SER A 497 -7.35 -27.40 -18.92
CA SER A 497 -7.50 -26.28 -19.85
C SER A 497 -8.60 -26.60 -20.85
N LEU A 498 -9.65 -25.78 -20.86
CA LEU A 498 -10.83 -25.97 -21.70
C LEU A 498 -11.07 -24.75 -22.60
N SER A 499 -11.62 -25.01 -23.78
CA SER A 499 -11.98 -23.98 -24.76
C SER A 499 -13.47 -23.62 -24.62
N ILE A 500 -13.77 -22.37 -24.24
CA ILE A 500 -15.15 -21.86 -24.10
C ILE A 500 -15.97 -22.10 -25.39
N PRO A 501 -15.46 -21.81 -26.61
CA PRO A 501 -16.20 -22.08 -27.83
C PRO A 501 -16.55 -23.57 -28.03
N ILE A 502 -15.64 -24.49 -27.70
CA ILE A 502 -15.88 -25.92 -27.84
C ILE A 502 -16.92 -26.39 -26.81
N ILE A 503 -16.80 -25.98 -25.55
CA ILE A 503 -17.80 -26.26 -24.52
C ILE A 503 -19.15 -25.71 -24.95
N ALA A 504 -19.22 -24.48 -25.46
CA ALA A 504 -20.46 -23.87 -25.91
C ALA A 504 -21.10 -24.66 -27.07
N ILE A 505 -20.33 -25.20 -28.01
CA ILE A 505 -20.82 -26.08 -29.07
C ILE A 505 -21.36 -27.38 -28.47
N CYS A 506 -20.59 -28.08 -27.63
CA CYS A 506 -21.01 -29.34 -27.01
C CYS A 506 -22.26 -29.16 -26.15
N ALA A 507 -22.30 -28.10 -25.34
CA ALA A 507 -23.44 -27.73 -24.51
C ALA A 507 -24.66 -27.36 -25.35
N LEU A 508 -24.49 -26.62 -26.45
CA LEU A 508 -25.58 -26.29 -27.37
C LEU A 508 -26.15 -27.55 -28.03
N VAL A 509 -25.29 -28.48 -28.47
CA VAL A 509 -25.72 -29.76 -29.07
C VAL A 509 -26.47 -30.61 -28.06
N LEU A 510 -25.92 -30.81 -26.86
CA LEU A 510 -26.58 -31.58 -25.78
C LEU A 510 -27.88 -30.92 -25.33
N LEU A 511 -27.89 -29.60 -25.17
CA LEU A 511 -29.09 -28.82 -24.86
C LEU A 511 -30.14 -28.99 -25.96
N MET A 512 -29.77 -28.98 -27.23
CA MET A 512 -30.71 -29.21 -28.34
C MET A 512 -31.28 -30.63 -28.36
N ILE A 513 -30.47 -31.65 -28.01
CA ILE A 513 -30.94 -33.03 -27.84
C ILE A 513 -31.96 -33.10 -26.69
N VAL A 514 -31.61 -32.57 -25.52
CA VAL A 514 -32.46 -32.59 -24.32
C VAL A 514 -33.74 -31.79 -24.53
N VAL A 515 -33.66 -30.59 -25.13
CA VAL A 515 -34.82 -29.76 -25.47
C VAL A 515 -35.69 -30.47 -26.50
N SER A 516 -35.13 -31.17 -27.49
CA SER A 516 -35.92 -31.95 -28.44
C SER A 516 -36.69 -33.10 -27.76
N LEU A 517 -36.06 -33.79 -26.80
CA LEU A 517 -36.69 -34.87 -26.03
C LEU A 517 -37.79 -34.34 -25.11
N LEU A 518 -37.57 -33.22 -24.42
CA LEU A 518 -38.55 -32.61 -23.50
C LEU A 518 -39.66 -31.84 -24.23
N ASN A 519 -39.41 -31.36 -25.45
CA ASN A 519 -40.42 -30.69 -26.28
C ASN A 519 -41.52 -31.65 -26.76
N LEU A 520 -41.27 -32.96 -26.75
CA LEU A 520 -42.29 -33.99 -26.99
C LEU A 520 -43.44 -33.91 -25.96
N VAL A 521 -43.14 -33.45 -24.73
CA VAL A 521 -44.09 -33.42 -23.61
C VAL A 521 -44.56 -31.99 -23.29
N PHE A 522 -43.65 -31.01 -23.33
CA PHE A 522 -43.91 -29.68 -22.75
C PHE A 522 -44.09 -28.54 -23.76
N PHE A 523 -43.73 -28.67 -25.05
CA PHE A 523 -43.88 -27.62 -26.08
C PHE A 523 -43.17 -26.26 -25.78
N TRP A 524 -42.03 -26.25 -25.07
CA TRP A 524 -41.37 -25.00 -24.58
C TRP A 524 -40.36 -24.35 -25.55
N VAL A 525 -40.16 -24.88 -26.76
CA VAL A 525 -39.18 -24.35 -27.74
C VAL A 525 -39.27 -22.83 -27.99
N PRO A 526 -40.45 -22.17 -28.06
CA PRO A 526 -40.54 -20.73 -28.29
C PRO A 526 -39.99 -19.85 -27.15
N LEU A 527 -39.89 -20.39 -25.92
CA LEU A 527 -39.36 -19.69 -24.75
C LEU A 527 -37.82 -19.72 -24.69
N PHE A 528 -37.19 -20.76 -25.25
CA PHE A 528 -35.74 -20.95 -25.23
C PHE A 528 -35.01 -20.48 -26.49
N LYS A 529 -35.68 -20.45 -27.65
CA LYS A 529 -35.05 -20.19 -28.94
C LYS A 529 -35.73 -19.04 -29.68
N LYS A 530 -35.15 -17.84 -29.59
CA LYS A 530 -35.45 -16.70 -30.47
C LYS A 530 -34.28 -16.49 -31.44
N CYS A 531 -34.42 -16.99 -32.67
CA CYS A 531 -33.46 -16.74 -33.73
C CYS A 531 -33.91 -15.53 -34.54
N LEU A 532 -33.18 -14.41 -34.43
CA LEU A 532 -33.38 -13.24 -35.28
C LEU A 532 -32.37 -13.28 -36.43
N PRO A 533 -32.79 -12.97 -37.68
CA PRO A 533 -31.86 -12.90 -38.80
C PRO A 533 -30.83 -11.80 -38.55
N LYS A 534 -29.54 -12.15 -38.67
CA LYS A 534 -28.46 -11.17 -38.66
C LYS A 534 -28.53 -10.40 -39.98
N ALA A 535 -28.68 -9.08 -39.93
CA ALA A 535 -28.60 -8.25 -41.13
C ALA A 535 -27.26 -8.53 -41.85
N PRO A 536 -27.23 -8.58 -43.20
CA PRO A 536 -25.96 -8.62 -43.92
C PRO A 536 -25.16 -7.40 -43.52
N GLY A 537 -23.96 -7.65 -42.99
CA GLY A 537 -23.03 -6.61 -42.56
C GLY A 537 -22.28 -5.98 -43.73
#